data_AF-A0A965UPQ9-F1
#
_entry.id   AF-A0A965UPQ9-F1
#
_cell.length_a   1.000
_cell.length_b   1.000
_cell.length_c   1.000
_cell.angle_alpha   90.00
_cell.angle_beta   90.00
_cell.angle_gamma   90.00
#
_symmetry.space_group_name_H-M   'P 1'
#
loop_
_entity.id
_entity.type
_entity.pdbx_description
1 polymer ?
#
loop_
_entity_poly.entity_id
_entity_poly.type
_entity_poly.pdbx_seq_one_letter_code
_entity_poly.pdbx_strand_id
1 'polypeptide(L)'
;MKKIIYQTDLGVAVVTPAPWCEISIEQVAQKDVPAGVPYSIVDALLVPEDRTFRAAWEKSPSGIIINPDKAKAIWKDKWRAARNPILASLDIEFMKAVEAGDSAKQAEIAAHKQALRDVTQTEISGNSPDEIKAVWPQVLGEKQ
;
A
#
# COMPACT_ATOMS: atom_id res chain seq x y z
N MET A 1 15.32 10.32 18.52
CA MET A 1 14.07 10.96 19.02
C MET A 1 13.09 9.84 19.36
N LYS A 2 12.32 9.94 20.45
CA LYS A 2 11.33 8.91 20.82
C LYS A 2 9.95 9.23 20.26
N LYS A 3 9.17 8.19 19.95
CA LYS A 3 7.79 8.27 19.44
C LYS A 3 6.89 7.36 20.29
N ILE A 4 5.61 7.70 20.39
CA ILE A 4 4.62 6.85 21.05
C ILE A 4 3.82 6.14 19.96
N ILE A 5 3.64 4.82 20.11
CA ILE A 5 2.85 4.00 19.19
C ILE A 5 1.75 3.27 19.94
N TYR A 6 0.56 3.20 19.35
CA TYR A 6 -0.56 2.42 19.86
C TYR A 6 -1.38 1.83 18.70
N GLN A 7 -2.04 0.70 18.95
CA GLN A 7 -2.87 0.04 17.94
C GLN A 7 -4.26 0.71 17.88
N THR A 8 -4.79 0.88 16.68
CA THR A 8 -6.15 1.32 16.37
C THR A 8 -6.83 0.33 15.42
N ASP A 9 -8.13 0.53 15.20
CA ASP A 9 -8.93 -0.29 14.27
C ASP A 9 -8.46 -0.17 12.81
N LEU A 10 -7.78 0.92 12.46
CA LEU A 10 -7.28 1.22 11.12
C LEU A 10 -5.77 0.97 10.94
N GLY A 11 -5.06 0.54 11.99
CA GLY A 11 -3.61 0.28 11.96
C GLY A 11 -2.89 0.83 13.20
N VAL A 12 -1.62 1.21 13.08
CA VAL A 12 -0.84 1.73 14.23
C VAL A 12 -0.82 3.25 14.26
N ALA A 13 -1.32 3.92 15.29
CA ALA A 13 -1.10 5.36 15.46
C ALA A 13 0.34 5.66 15.90
N VAL A 14 0.89 6.78 15.41
CA VAL A 14 2.24 7.25 15.77
C VAL A 14 2.14 8.70 16.23
N VAL A 15 2.43 8.94 17.50
CA VAL A 15 2.48 10.29 18.09
C VAL A 15 3.93 10.73 18.17
N THR A 16 4.20 11.90 17.60
CA THR A 16 5.53 12.54 17.63
C THR A 16 5.43 13.77 18.52
N PRO A 17 6.07 13.77 19.71
CA PRO A 17 6.08 14.94 20.58
C PRO A 17 6.70 16.15 19.86
N ALA A 18 6.14 17.35 20.08
CA ALA A 18 6.73 18.57 19.57
C ALA A 18 8.13 18.79 20.16
N PRO A 19 9.09 19.35 19.40
CA PRO A 19 10.45 19.60 19.89
C PRO A 19 10.53 20.51 21.13
N TRP A 20 9.55 21.41 21.28
CA TRP A 20 9.41 22.35 22.40
C TRP A 20 8.33 21.91 23.40
N CYS A 21 7.99 20.61 23.43
CA CYS A 21 7.03 20.09 24.39
C CYS A 21 7.62 20.15 25.81
N GLU A 22 6.96 20.90 26.71
CA GLU A 22 7.42 21.10 28.09
C GLU A 22 7.05 19.94 29.03
N ILE A 23 6.35 18.92 28.53
CA ILE A 23 5.93 17.74 29.30
C ILE A 23 6.72 16.50 28.87
N SER A 24 6.83 15.52 29.77
CA SER A 24 7.54 14.28 29.48
C SER A 24 6.80 13.45 28.43
N ILE A 25 7.50 12.54 27.74
CA ILE A 25 6.87 11.68 26.73
C ILE A 25 5.80 10.75 27.33
N GLU A 26 5.93 10.39 28.60
CA GLU A 26 4.92 9.64 29.35
C GLU A 26 3.66 10.48 29.59
N GLN A 27 3.82 11.77 29.92
CA GLN A 27 2.69 12.70 30.06
C GLN A 27 2.02 12.97 28.70
N VAL A 28 2.80 13.06 27.62
CA VAL A 28 2.25 13.13 26.24
C VAL A 28 1.43 11.87 25.95
N ALA A 29 1.94 10.69 26.28
CA ALA A 29 1.22 9.44 26.07
C ALA A 29 -0.09 9.39 26.86
N GLN A 30 -0.09 9.80 28.14
CA GLN A 30 -1.32 9.86 28.95
C GLN A 30 -2.36 10.83 28.40
N LYS A 31 -1.92 11.92 27.77
CA LYS A 31 -2.80 12.94 27.18
C LYS A 31 -3.35 12.52 25.81
N ASP A 32 -2.51 11.95 24.94
CA ASP A 32 -2.81 11.73 23.52
C ASP A 32 -3.22 10.28 23.18
N VAL A 33 -2.96 9.31 24.07
CA VAL A 33 -3.43 7.93 23.91
C VAL A 33 -4.79 7.78 24.58
N PRO A 34 -5.82 7.21 23.91
CA PRO A 34 -7.12 6.98 24.52
C PRO A 34 -7.01 6.12 25.80
N ALA A 35 -7.85 6.45 26.79
CA ALA A 35 -7.83 5.76 28.08
C ALA A 35 -8.02 4.24 27.91
N GLY A 36 -7.17 3.45 28.57
CA GLY A 36 -7.20 1.99 28.51
C GLY A 36 -6.54 1.35 27.29
N VAL A 37 -6.03 2.14 26.34
CA VAL A 37 -5.32 1.60 25.16
C VAL A 37 -3.83 1.38 25.47
N PRO A 38 -3.30 0.16 25.28
CA PRO A 38 -1.88 -0.11 25.45
C PRO A 38 -1.01 0.63 24.43
N TYR A 39 -0.02 1.38 24.89
CA TYR A 39 0.96 2.06 24.05
C TYR A 39 2.39 1.59 24.32
N SER A 40 3.31 1.93 23.43
CA SER A 40 4.75 1.73 23.60
C SER A 40 5.51 2.98 23.19
N ILE A 41 6.55 3.33 23.94
CA ILE A 41 7.47 4.42 23.59
C ILE A 41 8.67 3.78 22.90
N VAL A 42 8.87 4.10 21.63
CA VAL A 42 9.88 3.48 20.77
C VAL A 42 10.83 4.52 20.21
N ASP A 43 12.00 4.08 19.74
CA ASP A 43 12.86 4.96 18.97
C ASP A 43 12.23 5.30 17.61
N ALA A 44 12.46 6.52 17.12
CA ALA A 44 11.96 6.97 15.84
C ALA A 44 12.40 6.08 14.67
N LEU A 45 13.56 5.42 14.79
CA LEU A 45 14.12 4.49 13.81
C LEU A 45 13.32 3.19 13.69
N LEU A 46 12.52 2.84 14.69
CA LEU A 46 11.67 1.65 14.69
C LEU A 46 10.30 1.88 14.02
N VAL A 47 10.06 3.11 13.54
CA VAL A 47 8.88 3.46 12.76
C VAL A 47 9.29 3.51 11.29
N PRO A 48 8.73 2.64 10.41
CA PRO A 48 9.15 2.62 9.01
C PRO A 48 8.93 3.97 8.33
N GLU A 49 9.93 4.42 7.57
CA GLU A 49 9.84 5.66 6.78
C GLU A 49 8.94 5.47 5.56
N ASP A 50 9.08 4.33 4.88
CA ASP A 50 8.20 3.93 3.77
C ASP A 50 6.78 3.66 4.30
N ARG A 51 5.84 4.54 3.91
CA ARG A 51 4.43 4.47 4.30
C ARG A 51 3.57 3.70 3.30
N THR A 52 4.15 3.05 2.28
CA THR A 52 3.40 2.29 1.26
C THR A 52 2.46 1.27 1.89
N PHE A 53 2.91 0.56 2.94
CA PHE A 53 2.12 -0.46 3.63
C PHE A 53 1.61 0.01 4.99
N ARG A 54 1.36 1.30 5.16
CA ARG A 54 0.94 1.91 6.43
C ARG A 54 -0.31 1.27 7.05
N ALA A 55 -1.26 0.85 6.23
CA ALA A 55 -2.48 0.17 6.66
C ALA A 55 -2.26 -1.33 7.02
N ALA A 56 -1.09 -1.89 6.67
CA ALA A 56 -0.66 -3.22 7.09
C ALA A 56 0.19 -3.21 8.36
N TRP A 57 0.41 -2.05 8.98
CA TRP A 57 1.21 -1.95 10.19
C TRP A 57 0.48 -2.55 11.39
N GLU A 58 1.21 -3.32 12.17
CA GLU A 58 0.77 -3.90 13.44
C GLU A 58 1.77 -3.57 14.53
N LYS A 59 1.27 -3.20 15.70
CA LYS A 59 2.10 -2.86 16.85
C LYS A 59 2.72 -4.13 17.41
N SER A 60 4.04 -4.14 17.56
CA SER A 60 4.76 -5.13 18.34
C SER A 60 5.26 -4.51 19.67
N PRO A 61 5.67 -5.31 20.66
CA PRO A 61 6.31 -4.78 21.87
C PRO A 61 7.59 -3.97 21.58
N SER A 62 8.26 -4.27 20.46
CA SER A 62 9.54 -3.70 20.06
C SER A 62 9.45 -2.70 18.90
N GLY A 63 8.25 -2.29 18.46
CA GLY A 63 8.10 -1.36 17.34
C GLY A 63 6.87 -1.64 16.48
N ILE A 64 7.05 -1.54 15.18
CA ILE A 64 6.01 -1.78 14.17
C ILE A 64 6.49 -2.90 13.26
N ILE A 65 5.62 -3.89 13.08
CA ILE A 65 5.79 -4.94 12.05
C ILE A 65 4.79 -4.70 10.93
N ILE A 66 5.08 -5.26 9.75
CA ILE A 66 4.21 -5.18 8.59
C ILE A 66 3.57 -6.55 8.38
N ASN A 67 2.25 -6.60 8.43
CA ASN A 67 1.49 -7.80 8.13
C ASN A 67 1.59 -8.10 6.62
N PRO A 68 2.17 -9.26 6.22
CA PRO A 68 2.43 -9.56 4.81
C PRO A 68 1.14 -9.70 3.99
N ASP A 69 0.08 -10.27 4.57
CA ASP A 69 -1.18 -10.49 3.86
C ASP A 69 -1.89 -9.17 3.59
N LYS A 70 -1.95 -8.27 4.58
CA LYS A 70 -2.47 -6.90 4.39
C LYS A 70 -1.61 -6.12 3.40
N ALA A 71 -0.28 -6.26 3.45
CA ALA A 71 0.61 -5.58 2.52
C ALA A 71 0.39 -6.06 1.07
N LYS A 72 0.24 -7.37 0.85
CA LYS A 72 -0.13 -7.95 -0.44
C LYS A 72 -1.48 -7.45 -0.95
N ALA A 73 -2.48 -7.34 -0.06
CA ALA A 73 -3.78 -6.78 -0.42
C ALA A 73 -3.67 -5.32 -0.90
N ILE A 74 -2.96 -4.47 -0.14
CA ILE A 74 -2.68 -3.07 -0.52
C ILE A 74 -1.94 -3.00 -1.87
N TRP A 75 -0.99 -3.89 -2.09
CA TRP A 75 -0.23 -3.92 -3.34
C TRP A 75 -1.10 -4.33 -4.54
N LYS A 76 -2.01 -5.30 -4.36
CA LYS A 76 -3.01 -5.64 -5.39
C LYS A 76 -3.98 -4.48 -5.66
N ASP A 77 -4.33 -3.67 -4.66
CA ASP A 77 -5.13 -2.47 -4.88
C ASP A 77 -4.38 -1.43 -5.70
N LYS A 78 -3.07 -1.26 -5.49
CA LYS A 78 -2.22 -0.45 -6.38
C LYS A 78 -2.21 -0.99 -7.81
N TRP A 79 -2.13 -2.31 -8.02
CA TRP A 79 -2.22 -2.89 -9.37
C TRP A 79 -3.55 -2.57 -10.03
N ARG A 80 -4.66 -2.67 -9.29
CA ARG A 80 -6.00 -2.30 -9.80
C ARG A 80 -6.05 -0.82 -10.18
N ALA A 81 -5.50 0.05 -9.34
CA ALA A 81 -5.46 1.49 -9.60
C ALA A 81 -4.67 1.82 -10.88
N ALA A 82 -3.48 1.23 -11.07
CA ALA A 82 -2.68 1.41 -12.27
C ALA A 82 -3.32 0.80 -13.53
N ARG A 83 -3.98 -0.34 -13.39
CA ARG A 83 -4.67 -1.04 -14.48
C ARG A 83 -5.86 -0.26 -15.06
N ASN A 84 -6.64 0.39 -14.20
CA ASN A 84 -7.89 1.04 -14.58
C ASN A 84 -7.75 2.07 -15.72
N PRO A 85 -6.81 3.04 -15.68
CA PRO A 85 -6.64 3.99 -16.79
C PRO A 85 -6.16 3.31 -18.08
N ILE A 86 -5.34 2.24 -17.99
CA ILE A 86 -4.86 1.50 -19.17
C ILE A 86 -6.04 0.80 -19.86
N LEU A 87 -6.91 0.13 -19.09
CA LEU A 87 -8.12 -0.49 -19.65
C LEU A 87 -9.03 0.54 -20.33
N ALA A 88 -9.25 1.70 -19.71
CA ALA A 88 -10.07 2.76 -20.29
C ALA A 88 -9.48 3.30 -21.61
N SER A 89 -8.16 3.45 -21.69
CA SER A 89 -7.48 3.85 -22.93
C SER A 89 -7.66 2.80 -24.03
N LEU A 90 -7.48 1.52 -23.70
CA LEU A 90 -7.66 0.40 -24.63
C LEU A 90 -9.12 0.24 -25.07
N ASP A 91 -10.10 0.60 -24.24
CA ASP A 91 -11.51 0.64 -24.64
C ASP A 91 -11.75 1.66 -25.78
N ILE A 92 -11.12 2.83 -25.70
CA ILE A 92 -11.21 3.85 -26.76
C ILE A 92 -10.54 3.35 -28.05
N GLU A 93 -9.35 2.77 -27.94
CA GLU A 93 -8.62 2.23 -29.10
C GLU A 93 -9.38 1.08 -29.76
N PHE A 94 -10.03 0.22 -28.97
CA PHE A 94 -10.86 -0.86 -29.47
C PHE A 94 -12.03 -0.31 -30.31
N MET A 95 -12.72 0.73 -29.82
CA MET A 95 -13.82 1.35 -30.56
C MET A 95 -13.35 1.96 -31.89
N LYS A 96 -12.20 2.64 -31.90
CA LYS A 96 -11.60 3.15 -33.14
C LYS A 96 -11.27 2.03 -34.14
N ALA A 97 -10.78 0.89 -33.64
CA ALA A 97 -10.49 -0.28 -34.49
C ALA A 97 -11.78 -0.92 -35.05
N VAL A 98 -12.86 -0.92 -34.28
CA VAL A 98 -14.19 -1.35 -34.75
C VAL A 98 -14.70 -0.44 -35.86
N GLU A 99 -14.65 0.87 -35.66
CA GLU A 99 -15.06 1.87 -36.66
C GLU A 99 -14.22 1.77 -37.95
N ALA A 100 -12.92 1.45 -37.83
CA ALA A 100 -12.03 1.24 -38.96
C ALA A 100 -12.17 -0.15 -39.63
N GLY A 101 -12.94 -1.08 -39.06
CA GLY A 101 -13.03 -2.46 -39.54
C GLY A 101 -11.72 -3.26 -39.39
N ASP A 102 -10.80 -2.82 -38.53
CA ASP A 102 -9.47 -3.43 -38.34
C ASP A 102 -9.56 -4.61 -37.34
N SER A 103 -9.90 -5.78 -37.85
CA SER A 103 -10.06 -7.00 -37.05
C SER A 103 -8.76 -7.48 -36.39
N ALA A 104 -7.61 -7.18 -36.99
CA ALA A 104 -6.31 -7.53 -36.42
C ALA A 104 -6.03 -6.72 -35.14
N LYS A 105 -6.25 -5.40 -35.17
CA LYS A 105 -6.11 -4.55 -33.98
C LYS A 105 -7.15 -4.87 -32.90
N GLN A 106 -8.37 -5.22 -33.28
CA GLN A 106 -9.37 -5.65 -32.31
C GLN A 106 -8.89 -6.88 -31.52
N ALA A 107 -8.32 -7.88 -32.21
CA ALA A 107 -7.78 -9.07 -31.57
C ALA A 107 -6.59 -8.76 -30.64
N GLU A 108 -5.66 -7.90 -31.09
CA GLU A 108 -4.51 -7.46 -30.29
C GLU A 108 -4.95 -6.74 -29.01
N ILE A 109 -5.84 -5.75 -29.14
CA ILE A 109 -6.34 -4.96 -27.99
C ILE A 109 -7.14 -5.85 -27.04
N ALA A 110 -7.93 -6.78 -27.55
CA ALA A 110 -8.66 -7.75 -26.72
C ALA A 110 -7.70 -8.62 -25.89
N ALA A 111 -6.60 -9.09 -26.48
CA ALA A 111 -5.57 -9.86 -25.77
C ALA A 111 -4.89 -9.02 -24.69
N HIS A 112 -4.53 -7.76 -24.97
CA HIS A 112 -3.94 -6.85 -23.98
C HIS A 112 -4.89 -6.58 -22.80
N LYS A 113 -6.18 -6.36 -23.07
CA LYS A 113 -7.20 -6.18 -22.03
C LYS A 113 -7.36 -7.43 -21.17
N GLN A 114 -7.23 -8.62 -21.75
CA GLN A 114 -7.26 -9.87 -21.00
C GLN A 114 -6.04 -9.99 -20.09
N ALA A 115 -4.83 -9.76 -20.62
CA ALA A 115 -3.60 -9.79 -19.83
C ALA A 115 -3.66 -8.81 -18.62
N LEU A 116 -4.20 -7.60 -18.82
CA LEU A 116 -4.43 -6.64 -17.74
C LEU A 116 -5.40 -7.14 -16.67
N ARG A 117 -6.46 -7.88 -17.04
CA ARG A 117 -7.42 -8.45 -16.08
C ARG A 117 -6.77 -9.57 -15.25
N ASP A 118 -5.97 -10.40 -15.90
CA ASP A 118 -5.31 -11.56 -15.30
C ASP A 118 -4.26 -11.18 -14.26
N VAL A 119 -3.73 -9.95 -14.30
CA VAL A 119 -2.85 -9.38 -13.25
C VAL A 119 -3.40 -9.59 -11.83
N THR A 120 -4.71 -9.51 -11.63
CA THR A 120 -5.29 -9.68 -10.28
C THR A 120 -5.21 -11.11 -9.74
N GLN A 121 -5.05 -12.09 -10.64
CA GLN A 121 -4.85 -13.50 -10.31
C GLN A 121 -3.38 -13.82 -10.04
N THR A 122 -2.45 -12.97 -10.47
CA THR A 122 -1.02 -13.13 -10.18
C THR A 122 -0.78 -13.14 -8.67
N GLU A 123 0.00 -14.12 -8.24
CA GLU A 123 0.43 -14.25 -6.85
C GLU A 123 1.58 -13.26 -6.57
N ILE A 124 1.58 -12.69 -5.37
CA ILE A 124 2.71 -11.90 -4.87
C ILE A 124 3.58 -12.81 -4.01
N SER A 125 4.76 -13.14 -4.52
CA SER A 125 5.78 -13.90 -3.80
C SER A 125 6.46 -13.06 -2.72
N GLY A 126 6.98 -13.73 -1.69
CA GLY A 126 7.68 -13.09 -0.57
C GLY A 126 6.74 -12.51 0.49
N ASN A 127 7.33 -12.04 1.59
CA ASN A 127 6.59 -11.54 2.77
C ASN A 127 7.17 -10.23 3.31
N SER A 128 8.37 -9.84 2.89
CA SER A 128 8.92 -8.53 3.21
C SER A 128 8.33 -7.43 2.31
N PRO A 129 8.33 -6.17 2.78
CA PRO A 129 7.90 -5.04 1.97
C PRO A 129 8.59 -4.94 0.61
N ASP A 130 9.89 -5.21 0.56
CA ASP A 130 10.69 -5.06 -0.65
C ASP A 130 10.42 -6.18 -1.65
N GLU A 131 10.26 -7.43 -1.18
CA GLU A 131 9.83 -8.55 -2.03
C GLU A 131 8.43 -8.29 -2.63
N ILE A 132 7.48 -7.86 -1.80
CA ILE A 132 6.11 -7.52 -2.25
C ILE A 132 6.17 -6.43 -3.32
N LYS A 133 6.94 -5.36 -3.06
CA LYS A 133 7.14 -4.24 -3.99
C LYS A 133 7.85 -4.65 -5.28
N ALA A 134 8.66 -5.71 -5.27
CA ALA A 134 9.37 -6.19 -6.46
C ALA A 134 8.43 -6.88 -7.46
N VAL A 135 7.30 -7.43 -6.99
CA VAL A 135 6.29 -8.01 -7.87
C VAL A 135 5.47 -6.88 -8.50
N TRP A 136 5.82 -6.48 -9.72
CA TRP A 136 5.05 -5.54 -10.52
C TRP A 136 4.88 -6.08 -11.95
N PRO A 137 3.66 -6.49 -12.34
CA PRO A 137 3.42 -7.03 -13.67
C PRO A 137 3.76 -6.01 -14.77
N GLN A 138 4.59 -6.40 -15.73
CA GLN A 138 5.09 -5.52 -16.80
C GLN A 138 3.96 -4.88 -17.62
N VAL A 139 2.83 -5.57 -17.77
CA VAL A 139 1.64 -5.08 -18.49
C VAL A 139 1.03 -3.82 -17.84
N LEU A 140 1.35 -3.53 -16.57
CA LEU A 140 0.95 -2.30 -15.89
C LEU A 140 1.84 -1.09 -16.23
N GLY A 141 2.91 -1.28 -17.00
CA GLY A 141 3.88 -0.23 -17.31
C GLY A 141 4.81 0.10 -16.14
N GLU A 142 5.27 1.35 -16.07
CA GLU A 142 6.15 1.81 -14.99
C GLU A 142 5.46 1.76 -13.62
N LYS A 143 6.24 1.40 -12.61
CA LYS A 143 5.78 1.29 -11.23
C LYS A 143 5.49 2.68 -10.65
N GLN A 144 4.29 2.85 -10.11
CA GLN A 144 3.79 4.10 -9.53
C GLN A 144 3.91 4.18 -7.98
#